data_AF-A0A1G9IY04-F1
#
_entry.id   AF-A0A1G9IY04-F1
#
_cell.length_a   1.000
_cell.length_b   1.000
_cell.length_c   1.000
_cell.angle_alpha   90.00
_cell.angle_beta   90.00
_cell.angle_gamma   90.00
#
_symmetry.space_group_name_H-M   'P 1'
#
loop_
_entity.id
_entity.type
_entity.pdbx_description
1 polymer ?
#
loop_
_entity_poly.entity_id
_entity_poly.type
_entity_poly.pdbx_seq_one_letter_code
_entity_poly.pdbx_strand_id
1 'polypeptide(L)'
;MKGQILHIDAQSGDGVITGADGRRYAFREADLLGSGQIARAGALVDFQARGDAAVEVYPDPGTPHVAVHGDKNKFIAGLLALFFGTFGVHKFYLGFNKAGLIMLACTLLGWVVFFLPTMIVGVIAFIEAIIYMTRSDEQFQEAYEIRRKEWF
;
A
#
# COMPACT_ATOMS: atom_id res chain seq x y z
N MET A 1 -4.23 26.59 3.73
CA MET A 1 -3.09 26.76 4.67
C MET A 1 -2.17 25.58 4.44
N LYS A 2 -0.86 25.82 4.35
CA LYS A 2 0.10 24.73 4.17
C LYS A 2 0.48 24.11 5.51
N GLY A 3 0.72 22.81 5.52
CA GLY A 3 1.18 22.09 6.71
C GLY A 3 1.76 20.72 6.38
N GLN A 4 2.13 20.00 7.44
CA GLN A 4 2.67 18.65 7.38
C GLN A 4 1.88 17.73 8.29
N ILE A 5 1.47 16.56 7.80
CA ILE A 5 0.83 15.54 8.64
C ILE A 5 1.86 15.04 9.66
N LEU A 6 1.58 15.22 10.94
CA LEU A 6 2.46 14.82 12.03
C LEU A 6 2.25 13.35 12.39
N HIS A 7 0.99 12.92 12.41
CA HIS A 7 0.59 11.57 12.77
C HIS A 7 -0.78 11.24 12.16
N ILE A 8 -1.01 9.97 11.88
CA ILE A 8 -2.30 9.41 11.47
C ILE A 8 -2.50 8.05 12.14
N ASP A 9 -3.70 7.82 12.66
CA ASP A 9 -4.10 6.56 13.23
C ASP A 9 -4.43 5.56 12.12
N ALA A 10 -3.84 4.37 12.18
CA ALA A 10 -4.00 3.36 11.13
C ALA A 10 -5.37 2.66 11.14
N GLN A 11 -6.16 2.79 12.21
CA GLN A 11 -7.48 2.19 12.33
C GLN A 11 -8.61 3.18 12.04
N SER A 12 -8.51 4.42 12.53
CA SER A 12 -9.56 5.43 12.31
C SER A 12 -9.30 6.34 11.11
N GLY A 13 -8.04 6.43 10.63
CA GLY A 13 -7.65 7.37 9.59
C GLY A 13 -7.63 8.83 10.04
N ASP A 14 -7.93 9.10 11.31
CA ASP A 14 -7.85 10.43 11.90
C ASP A 14 -6.39 10.79 12.19
N GLY A 15 -6.08 12.08 12.17
CA GLY A 15 -4.71 12.51 12.40
C GLY A 15 -4.56 13.98 12.77
N VAL A 16 -3.31 14.41 12.80
CA VAL A 16 -2.94 15.78 13.17
C VAL A 16 -1.98 16.34 12.13
N ILE A 17 -2.25 17.57 11.68
CA ILE A 17 -1.38 18.37 10.82
C ILE A 17 -0.72 19.46 11.66
N THR A 18 0.57 19.66 11.45
CA THR A 18 1.28 20.87 11.92
C THR A 18 1.26 21.90 10.80
N GLY A 19 0.58 23.02 11.03
CA GLY A 19 0.52 24.13 10.08
C GLY A 19 1.84 24.87 9.99
N ALA A 20 2.06 25.60 8.90
CA ALA A 20 3.22 26.49 8.72
C ALA A 20 3.28 27.62 9.77
N ASP A 21 2.17 27.87 10.46
CA ASP A 21 2.06 28.80 11.59
C ASP A 21 2.50 28.19 12.94
N GLY A 22 2.91 26.91 12.94
CA GLY A 22 3.33 26.17 14.13
C GLY A 22 2.19 25.62 14.99
N ARG A 23 0.93 25.86 14.61
CA ARG A 23 -0.24 25.32 15.32
C ARG A 23 -0.57 23.92 14.81
N ARG A 24 -1.31 23.16 15.63
CA ARG A 24 -1.74 21.80 15.30
C ARG A 24 -3.23 21.79 15.01
N TYR A 25 -3.59 21.06 13.96
CA TYR A 25 -4.95 20.93 13.48
C TYR A 25 -5.31 19.46 13.37
N ALA A 26 -6.39 19.03 14.03
CA ALA A 26 -6.90 17.67 13.91
C ALA A 26 -7.71 17.52 12.61
N PHE A 27 -7.55 16.42 11.88
CA PHE A 27 -8.37 16.09 10.72
C PHE A 27 -8.99 14.70 10.89
N ARG A 28 -10.12 14.47 10.23
CA ARG A 28 -10.72 13.13 10.11
C ARG A 28 -10.41 12.49 8.78
N GLU A 29 -10.55 11.16 8.68
CA GLU A 29 -10.42 10.45 7.39
C GLU A 29 -11.32 11.07 6.31
N ALA A 30 -12.55 11.45 6.68
CA ALA A 30 -13.52 12.06 5.77
C ALA A 30 -13.09 13.44 5.22
N ASP A 31 -12.17 14.13 5.90
CA ASP A 31 -11.66 15.43 5.50
C ASP A 31 -10.44 15.32 4.54
N LEU A 32 -9.88 14.11 4.36
CA LEU A 32 -8.78 13.85 3.44
C LEU A 32 -9.30 13.76 1.99
N LEU A 33 -9.01 14.79 1.22
CA LEU A 33 -9.40 14.91 -0.18
C LEU A 33 -8.21 14.61 -1.08
N GLY A 34 -7.93 13.31 -1.23
CA GLY A 34 -7.13 12.75 -2.31
C GLY A 34 -6.74 11.31 -2.01
N SER A 35 -6.42 10.57 -3.08
CA SER A 35 -6.12 9.14 -2.99
C SER A 35 -5.04 8.87 -1.92
N GLY A 36 -5.11 7.73 -1.23
CA GLY A 36 -4.40 7.36 0.02
C GLY A 36 -2.86 7.49 0.07
N GLN A 37 -2.25 8.14 -0.91
CA GLN A 37 -0.92 8.73 -0.89
C GLN A 37 -0.72 9.76 0.26
N ILE A 38 -1.76 10.51 0.64
CA ILE A 38 -1.66 11.61 1.63
C ILE A 38 -1.81 11.15 3.08
N ALA A 39 -2.36 9.97 3.33
CA ALA A 39 -2.69 9.48 4.67
C ALA A 39 -1.45 8.94 5.41
N ARG A 40 -0.38 9.74 5.50
CA ARG A 40 0.91 9.33 6.06
C ARG A 40 1.57 10.48 6.84
N ALA A 41 2.20 10.14 7.95
CA ALA A 41 3.07 11.07 8.66
C ALA A 41 4.20 11.57 7.74
N GLY A 42 4.48 12.86 7.81
CA GLY A 42 5.47 13.55 6.99
C GLY A 42 4.94 14.15 5.69
N ALA A 43 3.74 13.77 5.23
CA ALA A 43 3.17 14.29 3.99
C ALA A 43 2.83 15.78 4.10
N LEU A 44 3.23 16.55 3.08
CA LEU A 44 2.94 17.98 2.99
C LEU A 44 1.58 18.17 2.30
N VAL A 45 0.77 19.02 2.91
CA VAL A 45 -0.64 19.19 2.55
C VAL A 45 -1.02 20.66 2.51
N ASP A 46 -2.02 20.97 1.70
CA ASP A 46 -2.81 22.19 1.82
C ASP A 46 -4.16 21.84 2.45
N PHE A 47 -4.63 22.64 3.39
CA PHE A 47 -5.87 22.40 4.12
C PHE A 47 -6.57 23.71 4.50
N GLN A 48 -7.87 23.67 4.73
CA GLN A 48 -8.59 24.79 5.32
C GLN A 48 -8.66 24.65 6.85
N ALA A 49 -8.23 25.69 7.57
CA ALA A 49 -8.34 25.70 9.02
C ALA A 49 -9.74 26.13 9.46
N ARG A 50 -10.38 25.33 10.31
CA ARG A 50 -11.67 25.62 10.94
C ARG A 50 -11.55 25.45 12.45
N GLY A 51 -11.16 26.53 13.13
CA GLY A 51 -10.77 26.45 14.55
C GLY A 51 -9.49 25.64 14.70
N ASP A 52 -9.51 24.61 15.54
CA ASP A 52 -8.40 23.66 15.72
C ASP A 52 -8.54 22.41 14.82
N ALA A 53 -9.44 22.43 13.84
CA ALA A 53 -9.62 21.35 12.87
C ALA A 53 -9.06 21.74 11.49
N ALA A 54 -8.50 20.76 10.79
CA ALA A 54 -8.15 20.84 9.38
C ALA A 54 -9.23 20.13 8.57
N VAL A 55 -9.86 20.87 7.67
CA VAL A 55 -10.88 20.36 6.74
C VAL A 55 -10.38 20.53 5.30
N GLU A 56 -10.94 19.74 4.38
CA GLU A 56 -10.56 19.76 2.97
C GLU A 56 -9.04 19.66 2.76
N VAL A 57 -8.46 18.57 3.24
CA VAL A 57 -7.02 18.34 3.23
C VAL A 57 -6.59 17.73 1.90
N TYR A 58 -5.81 18.46 1.11
CA TYR A 58 -5.28 18.05 -0.18
C TYR A 58 -3.76 17.85 -0.13
N PRO A 59 -3.17 17.00 -0.99
CA PRO A 59 -1.72 16.95 -1.14
C PRO A 59 -1.24 18.29 -1.72
N ASP A 60 -0.15 18.86 -1.20
CA ASP A 60 0.39 20.12 -1.71
C ASP A 60 0.93 19.91 -3.14
N PRO A 61 0.32 20.51 -4.19
CA PRO A 61 0.75 20.29 -5.57
C PRO A 61 2.14 20.86 -5.87
N GLY A 62 2.66 21.72 -4.98
CA GLY A 62 4.01 22.28 -5.07
C GLY A 62 5.10 21.37 -4.48
N THR A 63 4.72 20.26 -3.84
CA THR A 63 5.72 19.28 -3.42
C THR A 63 6.17 18.42 -4.58
N PRO A 64 7.50 18.25 -4.80
CA PRO A 64 7.94 17.07 -5.54
C PRO A 64 7.31 15.89 -4.81
N HIS A 65 6.60 15.01 -5.52
CA HIS A 65 6.21 13.72 -4.98
C HIS A 65 7.47 13.13 -4.37
N VAL A 66 7.60 13.21 -3.04
CA VAL A 66 8.67 12.53 -2.33
C VAL A 66 8.25 11.10 -2.52
N ALA A 67 8.79 10.48 -3.58
CA ALA A 67 8.59 9.10 -3.88
C ALA A 67 9.09 8.38 -2.64
N VAL A 68 8.17 8.05 -1.74
CA VAL A 68 8.43 7.16 -0.63
C VAL A 68 8.97 5.93 -1.34
N HIS A 69 10.27 5.73 -1.29
CA HIS A 69 10.87 4.53 -1.83
C HIS A 69 10.38 3.43 -0.90
N GLY A 70 9.25 2.82 -1.22
CA GLY A 70 8.92 1.53 -0.67
C GLY A 70 10.10 0.62 -0.94
N ASP A 71 10.57 -0.07 0.10
CA ASP A 71 11.83 -0.82 0.01
C ASP A 71 11.77 -1.95 -1.04
N LYS A 72 10.57 -2.26 -1.54
CA LYS A 72 10.28 -3.43 -2.36
C LYS A 72 10.00 -2.98 -3.79
N ASN A 73 10.70 -3.59 -4.72
CA ASN A 73 10.61 -3.27 -6.14
C ASN A 73 9.50 -4.11 -6.80
N LYS A 74 8.54 -3.45 -7.46
CA LYS A 74 7.42 -4.11 -8.13
C LYS A 74 7.86 -5.09 -9.23
N PHE A 75 8.95 -4.79 -9.93
CA PHE A 75 9.48 -5.67 -10.97
C PHE A 75 10.10 -6.93 -10.37
N ILE A 76 10.79 -6.81 -9.23
CA ILE A 76 11.30 -7.98 -8.50
C ILE A 76 10.13 -8.84 -8.02
N ALA A 77 9.11 -8.22 -7.41
CA ALA A 77 7.90 -8.92 -6.97
C ALA A 77 7.19 -9.62 -8.15
N GLY A 78 7.05 -8.94 -9.30
CA GLY A 78 6.43 -9.48 -10.50
C GLY A 78 7.22 -10.63 -11.12
N LEU A 79 8.56 -10.53 -11.15
CA LEU A 79 9.43 -11.58 -11.68
C LEU A 79 9.40 -12.83 -10.79
N LEU A 80 9.39 -12.63 -9.46
CA LEU A 80 9.22 -13.71 -8.50
C LEU A 80 7.84 -14.38 -8.66
N ALA A 81 6.79 -13.60 -8.89
CA ALA A 81 5.45 -14.12 -9.14
C ALA A 81 5.37 -14.90 -10.46
N LEU A 82 6.10 -14.46 -11.51
CA LEU A 82 6.09 -15.13 -12.81
C LEU A 82 6.81 -16.49 -12.77
N PHE A 83 7.99 -16.58 -12.15
CA PHE A 83 8.81 -17.81 -12.17
C PHE A 83 8.61 -18.71 -10.95
N PHE A 84 8.36 -18.13 -9.78
CA PHE A 84 8.25 -18.83 -8.50
C PHE A 84 6.89 -18.62 -7.82
N GLY A 85 5.90 -18.20 -8.62
CA GLY A 85 4.58 -17.82 -8.14
C GLY A 85 3.79 -18.96 -7.52
N THR A 86 3.86 -20.15 -8.08
CA THR A 86 3.21 -21.36 -7.53
C THR A 86 3.69 -21.66 -6.11
N PHE A 87 4.95 -21.39 -5.80
CA PHE A 87 5.51 -21.54 -4.45
C PHE A 87 5.20 -20.35 -3.52
N GLY A 88 4.62 -19.26 -4.03
CA GLY A 88 4.28 -18.07 -3.25
C GLY A 88 5.47 -17.19 -2.87
N VAL A 89 6.62 -17.31 -3.55
CA VAL A 89 7.86 -16.60 -3.18
C VAL A 89 7.70 -15.08 -3.18
N HIS A 90 6.93 -14.54 -4.13
CA HIS A 90 6.62 -13.10 -4.19
C HIS A 90 5.86 -12.61 -2.95
N LYS A 91 5.03 -13.45 -2.31
CA LYS A 91 4.36 -13.08 -1.05
C LYS A 91 5.33 -12.94 0.11
N PHE A 92 6.31 -13.84 0.19
CA PHE A 92 7.37 -13.74 1.20
C PHE A 92 8.23 -12.50 0.98
N TYR A 93 8.54 -12.15 -0.27
CA TYR A 93 9.25 -10.92 -0.61
C TYR A 93 8.52 -9.67 -0.12
N LEU A 94 7.19 -9.64 -0.21
CA LEU A 94 6.35 -8.54 0.30
C LEU A 94 6.09 -8.63 1.82
N GLY A 95 6.63 -9.65 2.51
CA GLY A 95 6.41 -9.89 3.94
C GLY A 95 5.02 -10.43 4.27
N PHE A 96 4.27 -10.95 3.30
CA PHE A 96 2.98 -11.62 3.50
C PHE A 96 3.19 -13.12 3.80
N ASN A 97 3.84 -13.43 4.91
CA ASN A 97 4.27 -14.79 5.26
C ASN A 97 3.10 -15.80 5.33
N LYS A 98 1.93 -15.37 5.82
CA LYS A 98 0.73 -16.23 5.87
C LYS A 98 0.24 -16.60 4.48
N ALA A 99 0.08 -15.62 3.60
CA ALA A 99 -0.34 -15.85 2.22
C ALA A 99 0.67 -16.72 1.46
N GLY A 100 1.98 -16.46 1.61
CA GLY A 100 3.03 -17.28 1.02
C GLY A 100 2.99 -18.73 1.49
N LEU A 101 2.78 -18.95 2.80
CA LEU A 101 2.68 -20.30 3.36
C LEU A 101 1.45 -21.05 2.84
N ILE A 102 0.32 -20.37 2.65
CA ILE A 102 -0.88 -20.95 2.05
C ILE A 102 -0.60 -21.39 0.61
N MET A 103 0.02 -20.53 -0.22
CA MET A 103 0.37 -20.89 -1.60
C MET A 103 1.32 -22.09 -1.63
N LEU A 104 2.34 -22.09 -0.77
CA LEU A 104 3.30 -23.19 -0.66
C LEU A 104 2.61 -24.50 -0.25
N ALA A 105 1.75 -24.47 0.76
CA ALA A 105 1.01 -25.65 1.22
C ALA A 105 0.07 -26.18 0.14
N CYS A 106 -0.69 -25.31 -0.54
CA CYS A 106 -1.56 -25.69 -1.66
C CYS A 106 -0.76 -26.32 -2.81
N THR A 107 0.44 -25.82 -3.10
CA THR A 107 1.31 -26.38 -4.13
C THR A 107 1.91 -27.72 -3.72
N LEU A 108 2.38 -27.86 -2.47
CA LEU A 108 2.97 -29.09 -1.93
C LEU A 108 1.95 -30.18 -1.63
N LEU A 109 0.69 -29.84 -1.32
CA LEU A 109 -0.39 -30.81 -1.10
C LEU A 109 -1.25 -31.01 -2.35
N GLY A 110 -1.07 -30.19 -3.38
CA GLY A 110 -1.89 -30.20 -4.59
C GLY A 110 -1.83 -31.53 -5.35
N TRP A 111 -0.72 -32.26 -5.28
CA TRP A 111 -0.59 -33.59 -5.89
C TRP A 111 -1.57 -34.63 -5.32
N VAL A 112 -2.01 -34.48 -4.06
CA VAL A 112 -3.00 -35.37 -3.43
C VAL A 112 -4.38 -35.19 -4.06
N VAL A 113 -4.66 -34.01 -4.62
CA VAL A 113 -5.95 -33.63 -5.23
C VAL A 113 -5.77 -33.35 -6.73
N PHE A 114 -5.09 -34.26 -7.44
CA PHE A 114 -4.91 -34.22 -8.90
C PHE A 114 -4.33 -32.90 -9.45
N PHE A 115 -3.43 -32.24 -8.70
CA PHE A 115 -2.79 -30.96 -9.06
C PHE A 115 -3.74 -29.77 -9.21
N LEU A 116 -5.04 -29.92 -8.91
CA LEU A 116 -6.03 -28.86 -9.08
C LEU A 116 -5.70 -27.61 -8.22
N PRO A 117 -5.32 -27.74 -6.93
CA PRO A 117 -4.91 -26.58 -6.13
C PRO A 117 -3.67 -25.89 -6.69
N THR A 118 -2.69 -26.65 -7.19
CA THR A 118 -1.46 -26.12 -7.79
C THR A 118 -1.76 -25.28 -9.03
N MET A 119 -2.68 -25.75 -9.89
CA MET A 119 -3.10 -24.99 -11.08
C MET A 119 -3.80 -23.69 -10.71
N ILE A 120 -4.68 -23.70 -9.71
CA ILE A 120 -5.35 -22.49 -9.21
C ILE A 120 -4.32 -21.50 -8.70
N VAL A 121 -3.39 -21.92 -7.84
CA VAL A 121 -2.32 -21.06 -7.30
C VAL A 121 -1.43 -20.52 -8.42
N GLY A 122 -1.15 -21.30 -9.46
CA GLY A 122 -0.42 -20.85 -10.65
C GLY A 122 -1.13 -19.73 -11.40
N VAL A 123 -2.44 -19.85 -11.62
CA VAL A 123 -3.26 -18.78 -12.24
C VAL A 123 -3.28 -17.53 -11.37
N ILE A 124 -3.46 -17.68 -10.06
CA ILE A 124 -3.41 -16.56 -9.10
C ILE A 124 -2.07 -15.82 -9.23
N ALA A 125 -0.95 -16.54 -9.18
CA ALA A 125 0.37 -15.92 -9.24
C ALA A 125 0.66 -15.25 -10.59
N PHE A 126 0.18 -15.84 -11.69
CA PHE A 126 0.30 -15.25 -13.01
C PHE A 126 -0.46 -13.91 -13.12
N ILE A 127 -1.68 -13.85 -12.59
CA ILE A 127 -2.46 -12.61 -12.52
C ILE A 127 -1.71 -11.56 -11.68
N GLU A 128 -1.18 -11.95 -10.52
CA GLU A 128 -0.42 -11.03 -9.66
C GLU A 128 0.86 -10.52 -10.32
N ALA A 129 1.56 -11.36 -11.09
CA ALA A 129 2.72 -10.93 -11.87
C ALA A 129 2.36 -9.80 -12.85
N ILE A 130 1.24 -9.94 -13.58
CA ILE A 130 0.74 -8.89 -14.48
C ILE A 130 0.37 -7.63 -13.69
N ILE A 131 -0.35 -7.77 -12.58
CA ILE A 131 -0.75 -6.63 -11.74
C ILE A 131 0.48 -5.86 -11.25
N TYR A 132 1.50 -6.56 -10.75
CA TYR A 132 2.71 -5.90 -10.22
C TYR A 132 3.48 -5.17 -11.30
N MET A 133 3.60 -5.76 -12.50
CA MET A 133 4.32 -5.13 -13.62
C MET A 133 3.57 -3.96 -14.26
N THR A 134 2.23 -3.96 -14.20
CA THR A 134 1.38 -2.94 -14.85
C THR A 134 0.97 -1.79 -13.94
N ARG A 135 1.03 -1.98 -12.61
CA ARG A 135 0.80 -0.91 -11.63
C ARG A 135 1.89 0.16 -11.68
N SER A 136 1.52 1.42 -11.38
CA SER A 136 2.54 2.44 -11.07
C SER A 136 3.23 2.09 -9.75
N ASP A 137 4.47 2.56 -9.59
CA ASP A 137 5.26 2.30 -8.37
C ASP A 137 4.54 2.80 -7.11
N GLU A 138 3.89 3.96 -7.22
CA GLU A 138 3.07 4.56 -6.18
C GLU A 138 1.87 3.68 -5.79
N GLN A 139 1.11 3.20 -6.78
CA GLN A 139 -0.04 2.32 -6.56
C GLN A 139 0.37 0.97 -5.98
N PHE A 140 1.55 0.48 -6.34
CA PHE A 140 2.11 -0.76 -5.82
C PHE A 140 2.47 -0.60 -4.33
N GLN A 141 3.22 0.44 -4.00
CA GLN A 141 3.62 0.72 -2.62
C GLN A 141 2.40 0.96 -1.74
N GLU A 142 1.44 1.74 -2.22
CA GLU A 142 0.20 2.00 -1.49
C GLU A 142 -0.58 0.71 -1.22
N ALA A 143 -0.74 -0.16 -2.21
CA ALA A 143 -1.49 -1.39 -2.04
C ALA A 143 -0.77 -2.39 -1.13
N TYR A 144 0.52 -2.63 -1.37
CA TYR A 144 1.23 -3.78 -0.80
C TYR A 144 2.12 -3.43 0.39
N GLU A 145 2.63 -2.20 0.48
CA GLU A 145 3.44 -1.77 1.63
C GLU A 145 2.60 -1.05 2.69
N ILE A 146 1.74 -0.12 2.28
CA ILE A 146 0.93 0.68 3.20
C ILE A 146 -0.31 -0.08 3.65
N ARG A 147 -1.19 -0.42 2.68
CA ARG A 147 -2.46 -1.09 2.97
C ARG A 147 -2.32 -2.59 3.24
N ARG A 148 -1.10 -3.13 3.08
CA ARG A 148 -0.77 -4.54 3.34
C ARG A 148 -1.77 -5.50 2.67
N LYS A 149 -2.18 -5.20 1.43
CA LYS A 149 -3.18 -5.97 0.69
C LYS A 149 -2.61 -7.31 0.25
N GLU A 150 -3.01 -8.39 0.92
CA GLU A 150 -2.36 -9.71 0.74
C GLU A 150 -2.71 -10.39 -0.58
N TRP A 151 -3.87 -10.14 -1.18
CA TRP A 151 -4.36 -10.73 -2.44
C TRP A 151 -4.91 -9.64 -3.34
N PHE A 152 -4.77 -9.81 -4.67
CA PHE A 152 -5.14 -8.86 -5.76
C PHE A 152 -5.80 -7.56 -5.31
#